data_AF-A0A6A8LSK2-F1
#
_entry.id   AF-A0A6A8LSK2-F1
#
_cell.length_a   1.000
_cell.length_b   1.000
_cell.length_c   1.000
_cell.angle_alpha   90.00
_cell.angle_beta   90.00
_cell.angle_gamma   90.00
#
_symmetry.space_group_name_H-M   'P 1'
#
loop_
_entity.id
_entity.type
_entity.pdbx_description
1 polymer ?
#
loop_
_entity_poly.entity_id
_entity_poly.type
_entity_poly.pdbx_seq_one_letter_code
_entity_poly.pdbx_strand_id
1 'polypeptide(L)'
;MENLSKKLVDKSVEAFIMGLEIYNKPTIRYRVEGFSFFICNAWELMLKAYLINKEGESAIYFKDKPDRTLSLENVLKKVFTNKHDPIRLNIERIIVLRNTSTHFITEDYEMIYAPRFQAAVINFNEKLIEFHNID
;
A
#
# COMPACT_ATOMS: atom_id res chain seq x y z
N MET A 1 -24.36 10.78 4.06
CA MET A 1 -22.99 11.06 3.59
C MET A 1 -22.26 9.74 3.56
N GLU A 2 -21.67 9.42 2.42
CA GLU A 2 -21.07 8.12 2.14
C GLU A 2 -19.78 7.97 2.97
N ASN A 3 -19.64 6.86 3.71
CA ASN A 3 -18.55 6.66 4.67
C ASN A 3 -17.18 6.66 3.94
N LEU A 4 -16.37 7.70 4.16
CA LEU A 4 -15.05 7.87 3.52
C LEU A 4 -14.14 6.66 3.75
N SER A 5 -14.16 6.09 4.95
CA SER A 5 -13.39 4.89 5.28
C SER A 5 -13.78 3.73 4.37
N LYS A 6 -15.08 3.46 4.20
CA LYS A 6 -15.57 2.41 3.30
C LYS A 6 -15.09 2.62 1.87
N LYS A 7 -15.20 3.85 1.34
CA LYS A 7 -14.72 4.17 -0.02
C LYS A 7 -13.23 3.94 -0.21
N LEU A 8 -12.43 4.25 0.81
CA LEU A 8 -10.99 4.02 0.77
C LEU A 8 -10.68 2.53 0.74
N VAL A 9 -11.42 1.72 1.50
CA VAL A 9 -11.28 0.26 1.46
C VAL A 9 -11.70 -0.30 0.10
N ASP A 10 -12.85 0.09 -0.42
CA ASP A 10 -13.32 -0.34 -1.75
C ASP A 10 -12.27 -0.01 -2.84
N LYS A 11 -11.73 1.21 -2.84
CA LYS A 11 -10.65 1.60 -3.76
C LYS A 11 -9.34 0.88 -3.50
N SER A 12 -9.02 0.55 -2.25
CA SER A 12 -7.83 -0.21 -1.89
C SER A 12 -7.86 -1.61 -2.50
N VAL A 13 -9.00 -2.28 -2.46
CA VAL A 13 -9.22 -3.60 -3.07
C VAL A 13 -9.10 -3.51 -4.59
N GLU A 14 -9.70 -2.51 -5.23
CA GLU A 14 -9.55 -2.31 -6.68
C GLU A 14 -8.08 -2.07 -7.09
N ALA A 15 -7.35 -1.23 -6.35
CA ALA A 15 -5.92 -1.00 -6.59
C ALA A 15 -5.11 -2.29 -6.40
N PHE A 16 -5.43 -3.10 -5.40
CA PHE A 16 -4.80 -4.38 -5.15
C PHE A 16 -5.00 -5.36 -6.30
N ILE A 17 -6.25 -5.52 -6.77
CA ILE A 17 -6.61 -6.38 -7.91
C ILE A 17 -5.86 -5.91 -9.18
N MET A 18 -5.85 -4.60 -9.44
CA MET A 18 -5.13 -4.04 -10.59
C MET A 18 -3.62 -4.33 -10.53
N GLY A 19 -3.02 -4.28 -9.34
CA GLY A 19 -1.65 -4.71 -9.13
C GLY A 19 -1.45 -6.15 -9.61
N LEU A 20 -2.24 -7.10 -9.07
CA LEU A 20 -2.13 -8.52 -9.42
C LEU A 20 -2.31 -8.78 -10.91
N GLU A 21 -3.30 -8.14 -11.54
CA GLU A 21 -3.57 -8.23 -12.97
C GLU A 21 -2.36 -7.79 -13.83
N ILE A 22 -1.67 -6.73 -13.43
CA ILE A 22 -0.48 -6.25 -14.14
C ILE A 22 0.69 -7.21 -13.94
N TYR A 23 0.93 -7.64 -12.70
CA TYR A 23 2.05 -8.52 -12.37
C TYR A 23 1.97 -9.86 -13.10
N ASN A 24 0.76 -10.40 -13.24
CA ASN A 24 0.50 -11.69 -13.87
C ASN A 24 0.48 -11.66 -15.41
N LYS A 25 0.70 -10.51 -16.05
CA LYS A 25 0.77 -10.39 -17.52
C LYS A 25 2.22 -10.38 -18.00
N PRO A 26 2.78 -11.52 -18.44
CA PRO A 26 4.20 -11.62 -18.80
C PRO A 26 4.59 -10.79 -20.03
N THR A 27 3.63 -10.39 -20.85
CA THR A 27 3.87 -9.51 -22.00
C THR A 27 4.15 -8.06 -21.60
N ILE A 28 3.85 -7.67 -20.36
CA ILE A 28 4.10 -6.32 -19.85
C ILE A 28 5.50 -6.29 -19.22
N ARG A 29 6.43 -5.61 -19.87
CA ARG A 29 7.81 -5.45 -19.36
C ARG A 29 7.89 -4.57 -18.11
N TYR A 30 6.93 -3.67 -17.95
CA TYR A 30 6.82 -2.73 -16.81
C TYR A 30 6.03 -3.28 -15.63
N ARG A 31 5.87 -4.61 -15.54
CA ARG A 31 4.93 -5.24 -14.60
C ARG A 31 5.40 -5.16 -13.16
N VAL A 32 6.71 -5.13 -12.92
CA VAL A 32 7.29 -5.04 -11.56
C VAL A 32 7.08 -3.64 -10.99
N GLU A 33 7.39 -2.61 -11.79
CA GLU A 33 7.18 -1.21 -11.44
C GLU A 33 5.70 -0.91 -11.30
N GLY A 34 4.89 -1.35 -12.28
CA GLY A 34 3.44 -1.24 -12.26
C GLY A 34 2.84 -1.85 -11.01
N PHE A 35 3.22 -3.09 -10.67
CA PHE A 35 2.78 -3.74 -9.43
C PHE A 35 3.15 -2.91 -8.20
N SER A 36 4.39 -2.40 -8.13
CA SER A 36 4.87 -1.61 -6.99
C SER A 36 4.04 -0.35 -6.74
N PHE A 37 3.55 0.32 -7.79
CA PHE A 37 2.66 1.47 -7.65
C PHE A 37 1.32 1.08 -7.06
N PHE A 38 0.70 0.05 -7.62
CA PHE A 38 -0.63 -0.39 -7.23
C PHE A 38 -0.66 -0.99 -5.83
N ILE A 39 0.30 -1.86 -5.49
CA ILE A 39 0.37 -2.45 -4.15
C ILE A 39 0.63 -1.37 -3.08
N CYS A 40 1.50 -0.39 -3.34
CA CYS A 40 1.68 0.72 -2.42
C CYS A 40 0.41 1.56 -2.25
N ASN A 41 -0.31 1.84 -3.34
CA ASN A 41 -1.56 2.59 -3.26
C ASN A 41 -2.63 1.82 -2.46
N ALA A 42 -2.78 0.53 -2.72
CA ALA A 42 -3.67 -0.35 -1.96
C ALA A 42 -3.38 -0.26 -0.46
N TRP A 43 -2.13 -0.50 -0.05
CA TRP A 43 -1.73 -0.39 1.35
C TRP A 43 -1.99 1.00 1.95
N GLU A 44 -1.72 2.08 1.22
CA GLU A 44 -1.93 3.43 1.74
C GLU A 44 -3.41 3.68 2.04
N LEU A 45 -4.30 3.32 1.12
CA LEU A 45 -5.74 3.50 1.25
C LEU A 45 -6.33 2.65 2.39
N MET A 46 -5.92 1.39 2.49
CA MET A 46 -6.36 0.47 3.56
C MET A 46 -5.93 0.98 4.94
N LEU A 47 -4.68 1.42 5.09
CA LEU A 47 -4.17 1.95 6.36
C LEU A 47 -4.79 3.28 6.73
N LYS A 48 -5.09 4.14 5.74
CA LYS A 48 -5.85 5.38 5.96
C LYS A 48 -7.24 5.07 6.48
N ALA A 49 -7.97 4.16 5.85
CA ALA A 49 -9.29 3.75 6.33
C ALA A 49 -9.24 3.22 7.78
N TYR A 50 -8.22 2.43 8.11
CA TYR A 50 -8.04 1.90 9.47
C TYR A 50 -7.82 3.03 10.49
N LEU A 51 -6.97 4.02 10.16
CA LEU A 51 -6.76 5.20 11.00
C LEU A 51 -8.03 6.03 11.15
N ILE A 52 -8.83 6.20 10.09
CA ILE A 52 -10.12 6.90 10.17
C ILE A 52 -11.06 6.21 11.16
N ASN A 53 -11.18 4.88 11.08
CA ASN A 53 -12.07 4.12 11.96
C ASN A 53 -11.63 4.19 13.43
N LYS A 54 -10.31 4.30 13.68
CA LYS A 54 -9.73 4.30 15.03
C LYS A 54 -9.66 5.69 15.67
N GLU A 55 -9.32 6.71 14.89
CA GLU A 55 -8.92 8.03 15.38
C GLU A 55 -9.71 9.18 14.74
N GLY A 56 -10.60 8.90 13.79
CA GLY A 56 -11.39 9.88 13.04
C GLY A 56 -10.72 10.38 11.77
N GLU A 57 -11.48 11.10 10.92
CA GLU A 57 -11.04 11.52 9.59
C GLU A 57 -9.78 12.40 9.59
N SER A 58 -9.60 13.25 10.61
CA SER A 58 -8.44 14.14 10.72
C SER A 58 -7.11 13.39 10.88
N ALA A 59 -7.13 12.11 11.29
CA ALA A 59 -5.94 11.30 11.54
C ALA A 59 -5.06 11.08 10.29
N ILE A 60 -5.65 11.20 9.10
CA ILE A 60 -4.97 10.98 7.81
C ILE A 60 -4.51 12.29 7.14
N TYR A 61 -4.70 13.45 7.76
CA TYR A 61 -4.28 14.75 7.22
C TYR A 61 -3.06 15.33 7.96
N PHE A 62 -2.32 16.20 7.30
CA PHE A 62 -1.28 17.00 7.96
C PHE A 62 -1.93 18.06 8.85
N LYS A 63 -1.42 18.22 10.09
CA LYS A 63 -1.97 19.18 11.06
C LYS A 63 -1.86 20.63 10.60
N ASP A 64 -0.77 20.95 9.89
CA ASP A 64 -0.45 22.27 9.36
C ASP A 64 -1.02 22.51 7.95
N LYS A 65 -1.45 21.45 7.25
CA LYS A 65 -1.93 21.48 5.86
C LYS A 65 -3.13 20.53 5.70
N PRO A 66 -4.33 20.95 6.13
CA PRO A 66 -5.51 20.08 6.17
C PRO A 66 -6.04 19.71 4.77
N ASP A 67 -5.55 20.34 3.71
CA ASP A 67 -5.79 19.99 2.31
C ASP A 67 -4.93 18.81 1.83
N ARG A 68 -3.93 18.38 2.61
CA ARG A 68 -3.00 17.29 2.25
C ARG A 68 -3.14 16.09 3.17
N THR A 69 -3.23 14.91 2.55
CA THR A 69 -3.23 13.63 3.28
C THR A 69 -1.81 13.08 3.46
N LEU A 70 -1.65 12.27 4.50
CA LEU A 70 -0.42 11.55 4.83
C LEU A 70 -0.06 10.54 3.73
N SER A 71 1.23 10.36 3.43
CA SER A 71 1.70 9.34 2.49
C SER A 71 1.70 7.94 3.12
N LEU A 72 1.89 6.89 2.30
CA LEU A 72 2.10 5.52 2.76
C LEU A 72 3.17 5.43 3.84
N GLU A 73 4.32 6.10 3.66
CA GLU A 73 5.40 6.08 4.65
C GLU A 73 4.96 6.64 6.00
N ASN A 74 4.11 7.68 5.98
CA ASN A 74 3.60 8.29 7.20
C ASN A 74 2.56 7.40 7.88
N VAL A 75 1.58 6.88 7.15
CA VAL A 75 0.52 6.04 7.73
C VAL A 75 1.05 4.67 8.17
N LEU A 76 2.02 4.10 7.45
CA LEU A 76 2.68 2.85 7.84
C LEU A 76 3.39 3.00 9.19
N LYS A 77 4.11 4.09 9.42
CA LYS A 77 4.78 4.37 10.71
C LYS A 77 3.80 4.62 11.85
N LYS A 78 2.63 5.19 11.55
CA LYS A 78 1.56 5.39 12.53
C LYS A 78 0.92 4.06 12.95
N VAL A 79 0.67 3.16 12.01
CA VAL A 79 0.00 1.88 12.28
C VAL A 79 0.98 0.85 12.86
N PHE A 80 2.16 0.70 12.24
CA PHE A 80 3.21 -0.23 12.67
C PHE A 80 4.32 0.52 13.41
N THR A 81 4.09 0.78 14.70
CA THR A 81 4.99 1.60 15.53
C THR A 81 6.35 0.93 15.78
N ASN A 82 6.38 -0.40 15.83
CA ASN A 82 7.62 -1.17 15.93
C ASN A 82 8.41 -1.09 14.61
N LYS A 83 9.60 -0.46 14.64
CA LYS A 83 10.50 -0.33 13.48
C LYS A 83 11.09 -1.66 12.99
N HIS A 84 11.00 -2.71 13.79
CA HIS A 84 11.48 -4.06 13.46
C HIS A 84 10.33 -4.99 13.01
N ASP A 85 9.11 -4.46 12.89
CA ASP A 85 7.98 -5.24 12.39
C ASP A 85 8.25 -5.74 10.95
N PRO A 86 8.08 -7.04 10.67
CA PRO A 86 8.42 -7.61 9.37
C PRO A 86 7.52 -7.10 8.24
N ILE A 87 6.24 -6.83 8.50
CA ILE A 87 5.31 -6.26 7.51
C ILE A 87 5.79 -4.85 7.16
N ARG A 88 6.06 -4.02 8.19
CA ARG A 88 6.58 -2.68 7.99
C ARG A 88 7.85 -2.67 7.17
N LEU A 89 8.85 -3.47 7.56
CA LEU A 89 10.13 -3.55 6.85
C LEU A 89 9.94 -3.99 5.40
N ASN A 90 9.03 -4.91 5.12
CA ASN A 90 8.73 -5.34 3.77
C ASN A 90 8.11 -4.22 2.93
N ILE A 91 7.08 -3.53 3.46
CA ILE A 91 6.43 -2.42 2.75
C ILE A 91 7.39 -1.23 2.56
N GLU A 92 8.25 -0.91 3.54
CA GLU A 92 9.29 0.11 3.39
C GLU A 92 10.26 -0.22 2.23
N ARG A 93 10.58 -1.50 2.01
CA ARG A 93 11.39 -1.92 0.85
C ARG A 93 10.66 -1.78 -0.48
N ILE A 94 9.35 -2.06 -0.52
CA ILE A 94 8.55 -1.88 -1.73
C ILE A 94 8.37 -0.39 -2.05
N ILE A 95 8.24 0.46 -1.03
CA ILE A 95 8.26 1.92 -1.18
C ILE A 95 9.54 2.40 -1.85
N VAL A 96 10.71 1.86 -1.45
CA VAL A 96 11.98 2.18 -2.11
C VAL A 96 11.93 1.81 -3.58
N LEU A 97 11.49 0.60 -3.93
CA LEU A 97 11.33 0.19 -5.33
C LEU A 97 10.43 1.14 -6.10
N ARG A 98 9.25 1.44 -5.56
CA ARG A 98 8.29 2.36 -6.16
C ARG A 98 8.92 3.72 -6.44
N ASN A 99 9.61 4.30 -5.46
CA ASN A 99 10.25 5.61 -5.60
C ASN A 99 11.39 5.55 -6.63
N THR A 100 12.22 4.51 -6.60
CA THR A 100 13.30 4.32 -7.59
C THR A 100 12.74 4.17 -9.00
N SER A 101 11.68 3.38 -9.18
CA SER A 101 11.04 3.12 -10.48
C SER A 101 10.37 4.36 -11.09
N THR A 102 9.96 5.32 -10.25
CA THR A 102 9.45 6.62 -10.72
C THR A 102 10.56 7.52 -11.25
N HIS A 103 11.77 7.44 -10.67
CA HIS A 103 12.83 8.42 -10.89
C HIS A 103 13.97 7.90 -11.78
N PHE A 104 14.15 6.60 -11.88
CA PHE A 104 15.27 5.97 -12.58
C PHE A 104 14.78 4.83 -13.47
N ILE A 105 15.50 4.57 -14.56
CA ILE A 105 15.34 3.35 -15.35
C ILE A 105 15.97 2.22 -14.54
N THR A 106 15.15 1.26 -14.13
CA THR A 106 15.55 0.12 -13.33
C THR A 106 15.86 -1.09 -14.21
N GLU A 107 16.92 -1.84 -13.88
CA GLU A 107 17.16 -3.17 -14.45
C GLU A 107 16.17 -4.20 -13.89
N ASP A 108 16.14 -5.40 -14.45
CA ASP A 108 15.13 -6.42 -14.16
C ASP A 108 15.28 -6.98 -12.72
N TYR A 109 14.58 -6.34 -11.77
CA TYR A 109 14.62 -6.65 -10.35
C TYR A 109 13.66 -7.78 -9.92
N GLU A 110 13.00 -8.45 -10.87
CA GLU A 110 11.90 -9.37 -10.59
C GLU A 110 12.28 -10.45 -9.57
N MET A 111 13.44 -11.11 -9.74
CA MET A 111 13.91 -12.15 -8.82
C MET A 111 14.12 -11.66 -7.38
N ILE A 112 14.49 -10.38 -7.20
CA ILE A 112 14.76 -9.80 -5.88
C ILE A 112 13.46 -9.41 -5.16
N TYR A 113 12.46 -8.92 -5.91
CA TYR A 113 11.22 -8.40 -5.32
C TYR A 113 10.04 -9.37 -5.36
N ALA A 114 10.06 -10.41 -6.18
CA ALA A 114 8.98 -11.40 -6.21
C ALA A 114 8.62 -11.95 -4.81
N PRO A 115 9.59 -12.37 -3.95
CA PRO A 115 9.25 -12.83 -2.59
C PRO A 115 8.65 -11.72 -1.71
N ARG A 116 9.09 -10.47 -1.91
CA ARG A 116 8.58 -9.30 -1.17
C ARG A 116 7.15 -8.96 -1.56
N PHE A 117 6.85 -9.05 -2.85
CA PHE A 117 5.51 -8.87 -3.39
C PHE A 117 4.57 -9.94 -2.89
N GLN A 118 4.97 -11.21 -2.93
CA GLN A 118 4.17 -12.30 -2.38
C GLN A 118 3.85 -12.06 -0.89
N ALA A 119 4.85 -11.71 -0.09
CA ALA A 119 4.64 -11.36 1.31
C ALA A 119 3.71 -10.15 1.47
N ALA A 120 3.83 -9.12 0.64
CA ALA A 120 2.95 -7.96 0.69
C ALA A 120 1.49 -8.30 0.31
N VAL A 121 1.28 -9.24 -0.61
CA VAL A 121 -0.04 -9.73 -1.02
C VAL A 121 -0.71 -10.49 0.12
N ILE A 122 0.00 -11.45 0.72
CA ILE A 122 -0.51 -12.26 1.83
C ILE A 122 -0.85 -11.36 3.03
N ASN A 123 0.11 -10.52 3.44
CA ASN A 123 -0.09 -9.62 4.57
C ASN A 123 -1.20 -8.59 4.30
N PHE A 124 -1.40 -8.18 3.04
CA PHE A 124 -2.47 -7.24 2.71
C PHE A 124 -3.82 -7.90 2.97
N ASN A 125 -4.02 -9.13 2.51
CA ASN A 125 -5.26 -9.87 2.72
C ASN A 125 -5.53 -10.08 4.23
N GLU A 126 -4.52 -10.57 4.96
CA GLU A 126 -4.64 -10.76 6.42
C GLU A 126 -5.03 -9.46 7.15
N LYS A 127 -4.42 -8.33 6.77
CA LYS A 127 -4.74 -7.02 7.38
C LYS A 127 -6.05 -6.43 6.90
N LEU A 128 -6.51 -6.76 5.70
CA LEU A 128 -7.84 -6.38 5.23
C LEU A 128 -8.92 -7.04 6.08
N ILE A 129 -8.77 -8.34 6.38
CA ILE A 129 -9.64 -9.08 7.30
C ILE A 129 -9.53 -8.50 8.72
N GLU A 130 -8.31 -8.36 9.26
CA GLU A 130 -8.09 -7.89 10.63
C GLU A 130 -8.62 -6.48 10.90
N PHE A 131 -8.40 -5.54 9.97
CA PHE A 131 -8.73 -4.14 10.19
C PHE A 131 -10.13 -3.75 9.71
N HIS A 132 -10.68 -4.47 8.72
CA HIS A 132 -11.92 -4.08 8.04
C HIS A 132 -12.97 -5.18 7.95
N ASN A 133 -12.64 -6.42 8.36
CA ASN A 133 -13.53 -7.58 8.30
C ASN A 133 -14.08 -7.82 6.88
N ILE A 134 -13.18 -7.76 5.90
CA ILE A 134 -13.43 -8.04 4.47
C ILE A 134 -12.49 -9.16 4.03
N ASP A 135 -13.06 -10.16 3.35
CA ASP A 135 -12.38 -11.33 2.77
C ASP A 135 -12.23 -11.17 1.24
#